data_AF-A0A950H3J9-F1
#
_entry.id   AF-A0A950H3J9-F1
#
_cell.length_a   1.000
_cell.length_b   1.000
_cell.length_c   1.000
_cell.angle_alpha   90.00
_cell.angle_beta   90.00
_cell.angle_gamma   90.00
#
_symmetry.space_group_name_H-M   'P 1'
#
loop_
_entity.id
_entity.type
_entity.pdbx_description
1 polymer ?
#
loop_
_entity_poly.entity_id
_entity_poly.type
_entity_poly.pdbx_seq_one_letter_code
_entity_poly.pdbx_strand_id
1 'polypeptide(L)'
;MKKSLILAGALIGLLPLGGCVGLNPNVATPQQVIVASNAFDAAEATATNYLRLPPCPTQKVCRDASVVAKLVPAVRTARGARDSLIGYVKSNPGQNAPVTLIDALTTSVTTLTSLETQYSVAAATAK
;
A
#
# COMPACT_ATOMS: atom_id res chain seq x y z
N MET A 1 14.69 -56.52 14.10
CA MET A 1 14.41 -55.07 13.94
C MET A 1 13.06 -54.78 14.60
N LYS A 2 13.01 -53.83 15.54
CA LYS A 2 11.86 -53.48 16.42
C LYS A 2 10.69 -52.97 15.55
N LYS A 3 9.51 -53.61 15.54
CA LYS A 3 8.34 -53.54 16.44
C LYS A 3 7.55 -52.21 16.45
N SER A 4 6.27 -52.34 16.10
CA SER A 4 5.08 -51.59 16.56
C SER A 4 4.72 -50.29 15.83
N LEU A 5 3.45 -49.86 15.70
CA LEU A 5 2.09 -50.45 15.65
C LEU A 5 1.13 -49.22 15.67
N ILE A 6 0.07 -49.22 14.82
CA ILE A 6 -1.29 -48.61 14.97
C ILE A 6 -1.42 -47.09 15.28
N LEU A 7 -2.23 -46.36 14.49
CA LEU A 7 -3.58 -45.94 14.90
C LEU A 7 -4.33 -45.21 13.78
N ALA A 8 -5.52 -45.76 13.48
CA ALA A 8 -6.58 -45.11 12.74
C ALA A 8 -7.19 -43.96 13.57
N GLY A 9 -7.54 -42.87 12.90
CA GLY A 9 -8.35 -41.78 13.44
C GLY A 9 -9.11 -41.11 12.30
N ALA A 10 -10.43 -41.23 12.32
CA ALA A 10 -11.34 -40.67 11.33
C ALA A 10 -11.42 -39.13 11.42
N LEU A 11 -11.38 -38.43 10.28
CA LEU A 11 -11.87 -37.06 10.17
C LEU A 11 -12.83 -36.93 8.98
N ILE A 12 -14.11 -37.03 9.33
CA ILE A 12 -15.25 -36.18 8.93
C ILE A 12 -14.99 -35.26 7.71
N GLY A 13 -15.76 -35.51 6.64
CA GLY A 13 -16.37 -34.50 5.76
C GLY A 13 -15.50 -33.36 5.24
N LEU A 14 -14.82 -33.57 4.11
CA LEU A 14 -14.44 -32.49 3.22
C LEU A 14 -15.52 -32.39 2.13
N LEU A 15 -16.38 -31.38 2.25
CA LEU A 15 -17.15 -30.88 1.12
C LEU A 15 -16.19 -30.67 -0.06
N PRO A 16 -16.49 -31.14 -1.27
CA PRO A 16 -15.87 -30.53 -2.44
C PRO A 16 -16.45 -29.11 -2.50
N LEU A 17 -15.76 -28.16 -1.88
CA LEU A 17 -15.93 -26.74 -2.16
C LEU A 17 -15.53 -26.55 -3.62
N GLY A 18 -16.47 -26.84 -4.50
CA GLY A 18 -16.44 -26.44 -5.89
C GLY A 18 -16.24 -24.93 -5.92
N GLY A 19 -15.16 -24.52 -6.55
CA GLY A 19 -14.78 -23.12 -6.68
C GLY A 19 -13.33 -22.90 -6.37
N CYS A 20 -12.43 -23.43 -7.20
CA CYS A 20 -11.24 -22.66 -7.53
C CYS A 20 -11.76 -21.36 -8.16
N VAL A 21 -12.04 -20.34 -7.34
CA VAL A 21 -12.04 -18.96 -7.81
C VAL A 21 -10.66 -18.81 -8.41
N GLY A 22 -10.60 -18.82 -9.74
CA GLY A 22 -9.37 -18.55 -10.46
C GLY A 22 -8.92 -17.17 -10.01
N LEU A 23 -7.96 -17.11 -9.09
CA LEU A 23 -7.20 -15.91 -8.81
C LEU A 23 -6.55 -15.55 -10.13
N ASN A 24 -7.20 -14.69 -10.91
CA ASN A 24 -6.59 -14.15 -12.11
C ASN A 24 -5.56 -13.14 -11.61
N PRO A 25 -4.25 -13.45 -11.68
CA PRO A 25 -3.23 -12.60 -11.10
C PRO A 25 -3.11 -11.26 -11.85
N ASN A 26 -3.78 -11.12 -13.00
CA ASN A 26 -3.71 -9.94 -13.84
C ASN A 26 -4.75 -8.88 -13.49
N VAL A 27 -5.72 -9.18 -12.61
CA VAL A 27 -6.76 -8.23 -12.21
C VAL A 27 -6.84 -8.12 -10.70
N ALA A 28 -6.99 -6.89 -10.23
CA ALA A 28 -7.18 -6.53 -8.85
C ALA A 28 -8.67 -6.42 -8.51
N THR A 29 -9.02 -7.01 -7.38
CA THR A 29 -10.34 -6.92 -6.77
C THR A 29 -10.63 -5.48 -6.30
N PRO A 30 -11.92 -5.10 -6.17
CA PRO A 30 -12.29 -3.80 -5.58
C PRO A 30 -11.70 -3.58 -4.18
N GLN A 31 -11.57 -4.64 -3.38
CA GLN A 31 -10.95 -4.55 -2.06
C GLN A 31 -9.47 -4.16 -2.14
N GLN A 32 -8.71 -4.71 -3.10
CA GLN A 32 -7.31 -4.34 -3.32
C GLN A 32 -7.17 -2.87 -3.73
N VAL A 33 -8.09 -2.37 -4.57
CA VAL A 33 -8.16 -0.95 -4.94
C VAL A 33 -8.35 -0.06 -3.71
N ILE A 34 -9.29 -0.41 -2.83
CA ILE A 34 -9.57 0.36 -1.60
C ILE A 34 -8.36 0.34 -0.66
N VAL A 35 -7.74 -0.82 -0.46
CA VAL A 35 -6.56 -0.93 0.43
C VAL A 35 -5.38 -0.11 -0.10
N ALA A 36 -5.05 -0.23 -1.39
CA ALA A 36 -3.96 0.55 -1.98
C ALA A 36 -4.25 2.06 -1.94
N SER A 37 -5.51 2.43 -2.13
CA SER A 37 -6.00 3.79 -2.01
C SER A 37 -5.79 4.36 -0.60
N ASN A 38 -6.28 3.66 0.42
CA ASN A 38 -6.15 4.10 1.81
C ASN A 38 -4.68 4.21 2.25
N ALA A 39 -3.82 3.30 1.75
CA ALA A 39 -2.38 3.34 2.02
C ALA A 39 -1.73 4.61 1.44
N PHE A 40 -2.11 5.02 0.23
CA PHE A 40 -1.69 6.30 -0.34
C PHE A 40 -2.18 7.48 0.51
N ASP A 41 -3.46 7.51 0.89
CA ASP A 41 -4.05 8.62 1.63
C ASP A 41 -3.33 8.83 2.98
N ALA A 42 -2.96 7.73 3.65
CA ALA A 42 -2.18 7.76 4.90
C ALA A 42 -0.75 8.32 4.70
N ALA A 43 -0.05 7.88 3.65
CA ALA A 43 1.29 8.37 3.32
C ALA A 43 1.24 9.86 2.91
N GLU A 44 0.28 10.25 2.07
CA GLU A 44 0.11 11.65 1.66
C GLU A 44 -0.19 12.57 2.85
N ALA A 45 -1.00 12.13 3.80
CA ALA A 45 -1.29 12.90 5.02
C ALA A 45 -0.01 13.12 5.85
N THR A 46 0.82 12.09 5.99
CA THR A 46 2.10 12.15 6.70
C THR A 46 3.06 13.14 6.05
N ALA A 47 3.28 13.01 4.74
CA ALA A 47 4.08 13.94 3.97
C ALA A 47 3.55 15.39 4.06
N THR A 48 2.23 15.57 3.97
CA THR A 48 1.58 16.89 4.07
C THR A 48 1.83 17.54 5.43
N ASN A 49 1.74 16.77 6.52
CA ASN A 49 2.02 17.30 7.85
C ASN A 49 3.48 17.75 8.00
N TYR A 50 4.43 17.00 7.45
CA TYR A 50 5.83 17.41 7.43
C TYR A 50 6.06 18.67 6.59
N LEU A 51 5.39 18.76 5.44
CA LEU A 51 5.43 19.95 4.60
C LEU A 51 4.81 21.18 5.27
N ARG A 52 4.03 21.04 6.33
CA ARG A 52 3.51 22.17 7.11
C ARG A 52 4.46 22.63 8.22
N LEU A 53 5.52 21.88 8.51
CA LEU A 53 6.49 22.29 9.52
C LEU A 53 7.25 23.55 9.09
N PRO A 54 7.64 24.41 10.05
CA PRO A 54 8.48 25.58 9.78
C PRO A 54 9.84 25.15 9.19
N PRO A 55 10.47 25.95 8.31
CA PRO A 55 11.75 25.59 7.72
C PRO A 55 12.87 25.50 8.76
N CYS A 56 13.80 24.55 8.58
CA CYS A 56 15.03 24.48 9.38
C CYS A 56 15.99 25.63 9.07
N PRO A 57 16.87 26.05 10.00
CA PRO A 57 17.04 25.55 11.38
C PRO A 57 16.18 26.30 12.42
N THR A 58 15.20 27.08 11.99
CA THR A 58 14.49 28.08 12.81
C THR A 58 13.75 27.53 14.03
N GLN A 59 13.46 26.23 14.08
CA GLN A 59 12.66 25.57 15.12
C GLN A 59 13.21 24.18 15.44
N LYS A 60 12.96 23.69 16.67
CA LYS A 60 13.38 22.34 17.10
C LYS A 60 12.77 21.23 16.25
N VAL A 61 11.51 21.41 15.84
CA VAL A 61 10.83 20.55 14.86
C VAL A 61 10.65 21.39 13.61
N CYS A 62 11.33 20.98 12.54
CA CYS A 62 11.41 21.78 11.33
C CYS A 62 11.49 20.90 10.07
N ARG A 63 11.19 21.53 8.94
CA ARG A 63 11.21 20.95 7.61
C ARG A 63 12.55 21.23 6.93
N ASP A 64 13.27 20.18 6.57
CA ASP A 64 14.55 20.25 5.86
C ASP A 64 14.33 20.35 4.35
N ALA A 65 14.98 21.32 3.70
CA ALA A 65 14.82 21.56 2.27
C ALA A 65 15.30 20.38 1.40
N SER A 66 16.34 19.65 1.82
CA SER A 66 16.86 18.47 1.13
C SER A 66 15.87 17.29 1.20
N VAL A 67 15.11 17.18 2.29
CA VAL A 67 14.03 16.19 2.44
C VAL A 67 12.85 16.57 1.55
N VAL A 68 12.45 17.85 1.56
CA VAL A 68 11.37 18.36 0.68
C VAL A 68 11.66 18.08 -0.79
N ALA A 69 12.91 18.27 -1.22
CA ALA A 69 13.34 18.03 -2.60
C ALA A 69 13.14 16.56 -3.05
N LYS A 70 13.13 15.60 -2.12
CA LYS A 70 12.89 14.17 -2.41
C LYS A 70 11.43 13.78 -2.19
N LEU A 71 10.81 14.32 -1.14
CA LEU A 71 9.45 13.98 -0.73
C LEU A 71 8.40 14.50 -1.72
N VAL A 72 8.52 15.74 -2.20
CA VAL A 72 7.53 16.34 -3.10
C VAL A 72 7.41 15.57 -4.44
N PRO A 73 8.50 15.21 -5.13
CA PRO A 73 8.41 14.37 -6.33
C PRO A 73 7.79 12.99 -6.06
N ALA A 74 8.11 12.36 -4.93
CA ALA A 74 7.55 11.06 -4.56
C ALA A 74 6.03 11.12 -4.34
N VAL A 75 5.55 12.13 -3.59
CA VAL A 75 4.10 12.38 -3.41
C VAL A 75 3.41 12.60 -4.76
N ARG A 76 4.00 13.40 -5.66
CA ARG A 76 3.44 13.65 -6.99
C ARG A 76 3.34 12.37 -7.83
N THR A 77 4.38 11.53 -7.78
CA THR A 77 4.41 10.25 -8.48
C THR A 77 3.32 9.31 -7.97
N ALA A 78 3.20 9.18 -6.65
CA ALA A 78 2.17 8.36 -6.03
C ALA A 78 0.75 8.88 -6.32
N ARG A 79 0.56 10.20 -6.32
CA ARG A 79 -0.72 10.83 -6.71
C ARG A 79 -1.08 10.53 -8.16
N GLY A 80 -0.13 10.63 -9.09
CA GLY A 80 -0.36 10.27 -10.50
C GLY A 80 -0.77 8.80 -10.69
N ALA A 81 -0.16 7.88 -9.94
CA ALA A 81 -0.56 6.47 -9.92
C ALA A 81 -1.98 6.29 -9.35
N ARG A 82 -2.32 7.00 -8.27
CA ARG A 82 -3.67 6.99 -7.69
C ARG A 82 -4.71 7.53 -8.65
N ASP A 83 -4.43 8.66 -9.30
CA ASP A 83 -5.34 9.27 -10.28
C ASP A 83 -5.59 8.35 -11.46
N SER A 84 -4.55 7.64 -11.93
CA SER A 84 -4.67 6.64 -13.00
C SER A 84 -5.58 5.47 -12.59
N LEU A 85 -5.38 4.93 -11.38
CA LEU A 85 -6.21 3.86 -10.83
C LEU A 85 -7.68 4.29 -10.68
N ILE A 86 -7.91 5.44 -10.05
CA ILE A 86 -9.27 5.96 -9.83
C ILE A 86 -9.95 6.35 -11.14
N GLY A 87 -9.19 6.90 -12.10
CA GLY A 87 -9.65 7.15 -13.46
C GLY A 87 -10.16 5.87 -14.12
N TYR A 88 -9.38 4.79 -14.06
CA TYR A 88 -9.81 3.49 -14.59
C TYR A 88 -11.11 3.01 -13.94
N VAL A 89 -11.19 3.02 -12.60
CA VAL A 89 -12.37 2.52 -11.86
C VAL A 89 -13.62 3.33 -12.20
N LYS A 90 -13.49 4.65 -12.35
CA LYS A 90 -14.60 5.52 -12.75
C LYS A 90 -15.05 5.24 -14.19
N SER A 91 -14.11 5.03 -15.11
CA SER A 91 -14.41 4.76 -16.51
C SER A 91 -14.90 3.33 -16.77
N ASN A 92 -14.64 2.39 -15.85
CA ASN A 92 -14.96 0.97 -15.99
C ASN A 92 -15.73 0.45 -14.77
N PRO A 93 -16.95 0.95 -14.51
CA PRO A 93 -17.73 0.55 -13.33
C PRO A 93 -18.04 -0.95 -13.37
N GLY A 94 -17.88 -1.62 -12.22
CA GLY A 94 -18.15 -3.05 -12.07
C GLY A 94 -17.06 -3.98 -12.64
N GLN A 95 -16.01 -3.42 -13.26
CA GLN A 95 -14.87 -4.21 -13.73
C GLN A 95 -13.73 -4.21 -12.71
N ASN A 96 -13.01 -5.32 -12.64
CA ASN A 96 -11.78 -5.39 -11.87
C ASN A 96 -10.70 -4.52 -12.53
N ALA A 97 -9.87 -3.88 -11.72
CA ALA A 97 -8.77 -3.05 -12.22
C ALA A 97 -7.61 -3.93 -12.72
N PRO A 98 -6.83 -3.50 -13.72
CA PRO A 98 -5.57 -4.17 -14.07
C PRO A 98 -4.63 -4.17 -12.87
N VAL A 99 -3.98 -5.31 -12.61
CA VAL A 99 -3.01 -5.44 -11.50
C VAL A 99 -1.88 -4.42 -11.62
N THR A 100 -1.48 -4.06 -12.85
CA THR A 100 -0.42 -3.09 -13.13
C THR A 100 -0.71 -1.69 -12.57
N LEU A 101 -1.99 -1.30 -12.47
CA LEU A 101 -2.38 -0.02 -11.84
C LEU A 101 -2.21 -0.08 -10.32
N ILE A 102 -2.50 -1.23 -9.71
CA ILE A 102 -2.28 -1.46 -8.28
C ILE A 102 -0.79 -1.54 -7.98
N ASP A 103 -0.01 -2.25 -8.79
CA ASP A 103 1.43 -2.40 -8.60
C ASP A 103 2.15 -1.05 -8.71
N ALA A 104 1.75 -0.21 -9.67
CA ALA A 104 2.27 1.14 -9.83
C ALA A 104 1.98 2.01 -8.58
N LEU A 105 0.76 1.95 -8.05
CA LEU A 105 0.40 2.68 -6.83
C LEU A 105 1.15 2.13 -5.61
N THR A 106 1.15 0.82 -5.42
CA THR A 106 1.86 0.14 -4.32
C THR A 106 3.34 0.48 -4.31
N THR A 107 4.01 0.39 -5.46
CA THR A 107 5.44 0.72 -5.60
C THR A 107 5.72 2.18 -5.26
N SER A 108 4.85 3.09 -5.71
CA SER A 108 4.99 4.52 -5.43
C SER A 108 4.76 4.83 -3.94
N VAL A 109 3.78 4.17 -3.31
CA VAL A 109 3.53 4.28 -1.87
C VAL A 109 4.71 3.71 -1.07
N THR A 110 5.24 2.54 -1.43
CA THR A 110 6.43 1.97 -0.79
C THR A 110 7.64 2.90 -0.89
N THR A 111 7.82 3.55 -2.05
CA THR A 111 8.89 4.54 -2.23
C THR A 111 8.68 5.75 -1.31
N LEU A 112 7.45 6.28 -1.24
CA LEU A 112 7.11 7.40 -0.37
C LEU A 112 7.32 7.06 1.11
N THR A 113 6.79 5.93 1.59
CA THR A 113 6.93 5.52 3.00
C THR A 113 8.38 5.19 3.38
N SER A 114 9.18 4.70 2.42
CA SER A 114 10.62 4.51 2.62
C SER A 114 11.34 5.84 2.83
N LEU A 115 11.02 6.88 2.06
CA LEU A 115 11.56 8.23 2.29
C LEU A 115 11.08 8.78 3.63
N GLU A 116 9.80 8.62 3.96
CA GLU A 116 9.26 9.07 5.24
C GLU A 116 9.97 8.44 6.44
N THR A 117 10.29 7.15 6.33
CA THR A 117 11.06 6.42 7.35
C THR A 117 12.51 6.88 7.37
N GLN A 118 13.16 6.99 6.21
CA GLN A 118 14.56 7.42 6.09
C GLN A 118 14.81 8.80 6.72
N TYR A 119 13.86 9.72 6.59
CA TYR A 119 13.99 11.09 7.10
C TYR A 119 13.17 11.35 8.38
N SER A 120 12.65 10.30 9.03
CA SER A 120 11.86 10.42 10.26
C SER A 120 10.68 11.40 10.14
N VAL A 121 10.06 11.48 8.96
CA VAL A 121 8.96 12.40 8.62
C VAL A 121 7.78 12.19 9.56
N ALA A 122 7.34 10.94 9.74
CA ALA A 122 6.24 10.60 10.63
C ALA A 122 6.53 11.00 12.09
N ALA A 123 7.75 10.71 12.58
CA ALA A 123 8.17 11.06 13.93
C ALA A 123 8.25 12.58 14.15
N ALA A 124 8.64 13.34 13.12
CA ALA A 124 8.64 14.81 13.19
C ALA A 124 7.23 15.41 13.31
N THR A 125 6.21 14.66 12.92
CA THR A 125 4.79 15.08 12.95
C THR A 125 3.97 14.48 14.09
N ALA A 126 4.53 13.53 14.85
CA ALA A 126 3.88 12.92 16.02
C ALA A 126 3.97 13.87 17.23
N LYS A 127 2.93 14.69 17.42
CA LYS A 127 2.74 15.55 18.60
C LYS A 127 1.34 15.35 19.16
#